data_AF-A0A4U1IH13-F1
#
_entry.id   AF-A0A4U1IH13-F1
#
_cell.length_a   1.000
_cell.length_b   1.000
_cell.length_c   1.000
_cell.angle_alpha   90.00
_cell.angle_beta   90.00
_cell.angle_gamma   90.00
#
_symmetry.space_group_name_H-M   'P 1'
#
loop_
_entity.id
_entity.type
_entity.pdbx_description
1 polymer ?
#
loop_
_entity_poly.entity_id
_entity_poly.type
_entity_poly.pdbx_seq_one_letter_code
_entity_poly.pdbx_strand_id
1 'polypeptide(L)'
;MRNLTLSDVRAGLLDLFHHRDEALNTTQTGKLYGPILAAKRKAIEHLEDAGGRPVGDLTEADAHHDGLGAAIWHYTEAVLSHPFVPEERRAAARRIREAFIRDLGVLSDSYAEEAAAAKQNRPKLAELEADLRAAPTPDGKTLYDWASAFVDHGDKLAQLLSTRGQATGFEYFRQQTVLRVTTIGLLGRFRAALRDELVEHPDLPRDLDERIFGGFDELTQKRAEAKENARK
;
A
#
# COMPACT_ATOMS: atom_id res chain seq x y z
N MET A 1 -12.28 -1.40 -0.11
CA MET A 1 -11.86 -0.20 -0.86
C MET A 1 -10.51 0.40 -0.44
N ARG A 2 -10.06 0.37 0.83
CA ARG A 2 -8.76 0.98 1.22
C ARG A 2 -7.53 0.38 0.52
N ASN A 3 -7.65 -0.85 0.03
CA ASN A 3 -6.63 -1.62 -0.70
C ASN A 3 -6.66 -1.43 -2.23
N LEU A 4 -7.59 -0.63 -2.77
CA LEU A 4 -7.65 -0.37 -4.21
C LEU A 4 -6.48 0.50 -4.65
N THR A 5 -5.83 0.16 -5.76
CA THR A 5 -4.82 0.99 -6.43
C THR A 5 -5.48 2.12 -7.24
N LEU A 6 -4.71 3.09 -7.75
CA LEU A 6 -5.25 4.13 -8.62
C LEU A 6 -5.91 3.55 -9.89
N SER A 7 -5.29 2.51 -10.47
CA SER A 7 -5.84 1.80 -11.64
C SER A 7 -7.14 1.06 -11.32
N ASP A 8 -7.26 0.46 -10.13
CA ASP A 8 -8.53 -0.15 -9.72
C ASP A 8 -9.61 0.92 -9.50
N VAL A 9 -9.26 2.06 -8.89
CA VAL A 9 -10.18 3.19 -8.73
C VAL A 9 -10.65 3.70 -10.10
N ARG A 10 -9.75 3.82 -11.09
CA ARG A 10 -10.11 4.17 -12.46
C ARG A 10 -11.06 3.14 -13.08
N ALA A 11 -10.73 1.85 -12.99
CA ALA A 11 -11.55 0.78 -13.53
C ALA A 11 -12.96 0.78 -12.92
N GLY A 12 -13.07 0.93 -11.60
CA GLY A 12 -14.35 1.03 -10.91
C GLY A 12 -15.15 2.30 -11.30
N LEU A 13 -14.48 3.44 -11.51
CA LEU A 13 -15.15 4.66 -12.00
C LEU A 13 -15.63 4.51 -13.45
N LEU A 14 -14.85 3.86 -14.32
CA LEU A 14 -15.30 3.53 -15.67
C LEU A 14 -16.54 2.64 -15.63
N ASP A 15 -16.50 1.57 -14.84
CA ASP A 15 -17.64 0.68 -14.66
C ASP A 15 -18.88 1.42 -14.13
N LEU A 16 -18.70 2.30 -13.14
CA LEU A 16 -19.76 3.14 -12.58
C LEU A 16 -20.47 3.97 -13.65
N PHE A 17 -19.72 4.64 -14.53
CA PHE A 17 -20.29 5.53 -15.54
C PHE A 17 -20.70 4.83 -16.84
N HIS A 18 -20.23 3.62 -17.11
CA HIS A 18 -20.56 2.89 -18.33
C HIS A 18 -21.64 1.83 -18.15
N HIS A 19 -21.65 1.14 -17.00
CA HIS A 19 -22.57 0.03 -16.75
C HIS A 19 -23.57 0.30 -15.63
N ARG A 20 -23.29 1.26 -14.75
CA ARG A 20 -24.11 1.54 -13.54
C ARG A 20 -24.69 2.96 -13.52
N ASP A 21 -24.63 3.67 -14.64
CA ASP A 21 -25.06 5.07 -14.75
C ASP A 21 -26.56 5.26 -14.45
N GLU A 22 -27.40 4.30 -14.86
CA GLU A 22 -28.83 4.34 -14.55
C GLU A 22 -29.09 4.29 -13.04
N ALA A 23 -28.41 3.39 -12.33
CA ALA A 23 -28.53 3.27 -10.87
C ALA A 23 -28.00 4.53 -10.17
N LEU A 24 -26.89 5.09 -10.67
CA LEU A 24 -26.33 6.35 -10.18
C LEU A 24 -27.36 7.49 -10.33
N ASN A 25 -27.97 7.64 -11.50
CA ASN A 25 -28.92 8.72 -11.80
C ASN A 25 -30.30 8.54 -11.16
N THR A 26 -30.60 7.36 -10.61
CA THR A 26 -31.84 7.08 -9.87
C THR A 26 -31.88 7.79 -8.52
N THR A 27 -30.72 8.11 -7.93
CA THR A 27 -30.61 8.62 -6.55
C THR A 27 -30.23 10.10 -6.54
N GLN A 28 -30.68 10.85 -5.53
CA GLN A 28 -30.27 12.24 -5.32
C GLN A 28 -28.80 12.31 -4.92
N THR A 29 -28.35 11.37 -4.09
CA THR A 29 -26.94 11.27 -3.72
C THR A 29 -26.08 10.95 -4.94
N GLY A 30 -26.53 10.07 -5.83
CA GLY A 30 -25.83 9.79 -7.07
C GLY A 30 -25.74 11.00 -8.01
N LYS A 31 -26.79 11.82 -8.11
CA LYS A 31 -26.74 13.10 -8.84
C LYS A 31 -25.79 14.12 -8.22
N LEU A 32 -25.67 14.13 -6.89
CA LEU A 32 -24.75 15.02 -6.17
C LEU A 32 -23.28 14.61 -6.37
N TYR A 33 -22.97 13.33 -6.18
CA TYR A 33 -21.59 12.83 -6.21
C TYR A 33 -21.10 12.48 -7.62
N GLY A 34 -22.01 12.14 -8.54
CA GLY A 34 -21.70 11.74 -9.91
C GLY A 34 -20.81 12.73 -10.66
N PRO A 35 -21.15 14.03 -10.75
CA PRO A 35 -20.30 15.03 -11.40
C PRO A 35 -18.91 15.17 -10.77
N ILE A 36 -18.81 15.04 -9.44
CA ILE A 36 -17.54 15.13 -8.70
C ILE A 36 -16.66 13.91 -9.02
N LEU A 37 -17.26 12.71 -9.03
CA LEU A 37 -16.58 11.47 -9.39
C LEU A 37 -16.17 11.44 -10.86
N ALA A 38 -16.97 12.02 -11.77
CA ALA A 38 -16.61 12.17 -13.18
C ALA A 38 -15.41 13.11 -13.36
N ALA A 39 -15.33 14.21 -12.60
CA ALA A 39 -14.16 15.08 -12.59
C ALA A 39 -12.92 14.37 -12.04
N LYS A 40 -13.07 13.56 -10.98
CA LYS A 40 -11.98 12.70 -10.46
C LYS A 40 -11.52 11.69 -11.51
N ARG A 41 -12.42 11.02 -12.23
CA ARG A 41 -12.07 10.10 -13.33
C ARG A 41 -11.22 10.79 -14.39
N LYS A 42 -11.67 11.96 -14.88
CA LYS A 42 -10.92 12.75 -15.87
C LYS A 42 -9.53 13.14 -15.36
N ALA A 43 -9.42 13.55 -14.11
CA ALA A 43 -8.13 13.86 -13.50
C ALA A 43 -7.20 12.64 -13.44
N ILE A 44 -7.75 11.43 -13.21
CA ILE A 44 -6.96 10.19 -13.21
C ILE A 44 -6.49 9.85 -14.62
N GLU A 45 -7.37 9.96 -15.62
CA GLU A 45 -7.03 9.74 -17.04
C GLU A 45 -5.95 10.71 -17.52
N HIS A 46 -6.10 12.01 -17.23
CA HIS A 46 -5.10 13.02 -17.56
C HIS A 46 -3.75 12.76 -16.91
N LEU A 47 -3.76 12.25 -15.68
CA LEU A 47 -2.54 11.87 -14.99
C LEU A 47 -1.91 10.68 -15.72
N GLU A 48 -2.64 9.59 -15.96
CA GLU A 48 -2.11 8.44 -16.71
C GLU A 48 -1.53 8.81 -18.09
N ASP A 49 -2.17 9.72 -18.82
CA ASP A 49 -1.68 10.22 -20.12
C ASP A 49 -0.41 11.07 -19.99
N ALA A 50 -0.26 11.85 -18.91
CA ALA A 50 0.92 12.67 -18.65
C ALA A 50 2.12 11.85 -18.13
N GLY A 51 1.89 10.66 -17.57
CA GLY A 51 2.90 9.85 -16.90
C GLY A 51 3.71 8.89 -17.78
N GLY A 52 3.31 8.67 -19.04
CA GLY A 52 3.91 7.62 -19.89
C GLY A 52 3.65 6.19 -19.37
N ARG A 53 4.13 5.17 -20.11
CA ARG A 53 3.88 3.74 -19.81
C ARG A 53 4.35 3.37 -18.38
N PRO A 54 3.64 2.46 -17.68
CA PRO A 54 4.00 2.05 -16.33
C PRO A 54 5.33 1.30 -16.35
N VAL A 55 6.33 1.80 -15.62
CA VAL A 55 7.63 1.15 -15.46
C VAL A 55 7.76 0.68 -14.02
N GLY A 56 7.62 -0.63 -13.79
CA GLY A 56 8.08 -1.37 -12.61
C GLY A 56 7.41 -1.02 -11.27
N ASP A 57 6.88 -2.04 -10.60
CA ASP A 57 5.95 -1.90 -9.48
C ASP A 57 6.67 -1.44 -8.18
N LEU A 58 6.72 -0.11 -7.95
CA LEU A 58 7.13 0.45 -6.65
C LEU A 58 6.32 -0.18 -5.52
N THR A 59 5.05 -0.47 -5.75
CA THR A 59 4.15 -1.10 -4.76
C THR A 59 4.62 -2.50 -4.39
N GLU A 60 5.19 -3.25 -5.34
CA GLU A 60 5.73 -4.58 -5.08
C GLU A 60 7.06 -4.49 -4.33
N ALA A 61 7.95 -3.59 -4.74
CA ALA A 61 9.21 -3.36 -4.03
C ALA A 61 8.98 -2.90 -2.59
N ASP A 62 7.99 -2.01 -2.39
CA ASP A 62 7.51 -1.52 -1.10
C ASP A 62 6.91 -2.64 -0.24
N ALA A 63 5.97 -3.42 -0.79
CA ALA A 63 5.37 -4.53 -0.06
C ALA A 63 6.39 -5.58 0.40
N HIS A 64 7.45 -5.83 -0.39
CA HIS A 64 8.55 -6.69 0.00
C HIS A 64 9.46 -6.05 1.06
N HIS A 65 9.76 -4.76 0.92
CA HIS A 65 10.52 -3.99 1.92
C HIS A 65 9.82 -4.03 3.27
N ASP A 66 8.54 -3.64 3.34
CA ASP A 66 7.74 -3.64 4.55
C ASP A 66 7.57 -5.03 5.15
N GLY A 67 7.31 -6.02 4.30
CA GLY A 67 7.16 -7.41 4.73
C GLY A 67 8.41 -7.93 5.45
N LEU A 68 9.59 -7.63 4.90
CA LEU A 68 10.88 -8.03 5.49
C LEU A 68 11.19 -7.23 6.75
N GLY A 69 10.97 -5.93 6.76
CA GLY A 69 11.18 -5.12 7.96
C GLY A 69 10.27 -5.53 9.12
N ALA A 70 9.00 -5.84 8.84
CA ALA A 70 8.07 -6.38 9.84
C ALA A 70 8.53 -7.76 10.35
N ALA A 71 9.05 -8.62 9.47
CA ALA A 71 9.58 -9.92 9.86
C ALA A 71 10.80 -9.80 10.78
N ILE A 72 11.74 -8.90 10.47
CA ILE A 72 12.92 -8.60 11.31
C ILE A 72 12.49 -8.07 12.67
N TRP A 73 11.50 -7.17 12.72
CA TRP A 73 10.93 -6.67 13.96
C TRP A 73 10.35 -7.77 14.83
N HIS A 74 9.43 -8.57 14.28
CA HIS A 74 8.78 -9.62 15.05
C HIS A 74 9.73 -10.71 15.49
N TYR A 75 10.74 -11.04 14.66
CA TYR A 75 11.79 -11.96 15.06
C TYR A 75 12.57 -11.44 16.27
N THR A 76 13.07 -10.20 16.19
CA THR A 76 13.85 -9.62 17.28
C THR A 76 13.00 -9.44 18.54
N GLU A 77 11.74 -9.07 18.42
CA GLU A 77 10.78 -9.01 19.53
C GLU A 77 10.60 -10.37 20.23
N ALA A 78 10.45 -11.45 19.45
CA ALA A 78 10.34 -12.80 19.99
C ALA A 78 11.61 -13.21 20.78
N VAL A 79 12.79 -12.92 20.24
CA VAL A 79 14.07 -13.19 20.91
C VAL A 79 14.20 -12.40 22.22
N LEU A 80 13.78 -11.13 22.23
CA LEU A 80 13.86 -10.26 23.40
C LEU A 80 12.86 -10.65 24.50
N SER A 81 11.68 -11.10 24.11
CA SER A 81 10.61 -11.51 25.04
C SER A 81 10.80 -12.93 25.59
N HIS A 82 11.66 -13.74 24.98
CA HIS A 82 11.81 -15.14 25.39
C HIS A 82 12.66 -15.28 26.67
N PRO A 83 12.11 -15.90 27.74
CA PRO A 83 12.76 -15.90 29.06
C PRO A 83 14.07 -16.71 29.10
N PHE A 84 14.21 -17.71 28.22
CA PHE A 84 15.35 -18.63 28.22
C PHE A 84 16.41 -18.33 27.15
N VAL A 85 16.27 -17.24 26.39
CA VAL A 85 17.32 -16.85 25.43
C VAL A 85 18.49 -16.23 26.20
N PRO A 86 19.75 -16.67 25.92
CA PRO A 86 20.93 -16.08 26.54
C PRO A 86 21.06 -14.58 26.30
N GLU A 87 21.64 -13.85 27.26
CA GLU A 87 21.76 -12.39 27.19
C GLU A 87 22.54 -11.92 25.96
N GLU A 88 23.55 -12.66 25.53
CA GLU A 88 24.32 -12.37 24.32
C GLU A 88 23.42 -12.29 23.07
N ARG A 89 22.51 -13.25 22.90
CA ARG A 89 21.55 -13.28 21.78
C ARG A 89 20.49 -12.19 21.90
N ARG A 90 20.06 -11.85 23.12
CA ARG A 90 19.16 -10.71 23.36
C ARG A 90 19.86 -9.39 23.02
N ALA A 91 21.12 -9.23 23.41
CA ALA A 91 21.91 -8.04 23.09
C ALA A 91 22.11 -7.87 21.57
N ALA A 92 22.41 -8.97 20.85
CA ALA A 92 22.44 -8.97 19.38
C ALA A 92 21.09 -8.55 18.78
N ALA A 93 19.98 -9.11 19.26
CA ALA A 93 18.64 -8.74 18.81
C ALA A 93 18.31 -7.25 19.04
N ARG A 94 18.75 -6.66 20.17
CA ARG A 94 18.59 -5.22 20.42
C ARG A 94 19.35 -4.38 19.38
N ARG A 95 20.62 -4.70 19.12
CA ARG A 95 21.46 -4.00 18.13
C ARG A 95 20.86 -4.08 16.73
N ILE A 96 20.41 -5.27 16.32
CA ILE A 96 19.76 -5.49 15.01
C ILE A 96 18.48 -4.65 14.91
N ARG A 97 17.62 -4.68 15.94
CA ARG A 97 16.39 -3.91 15.99
C ARG A 97 16.66 -2.41 15.89
N GLU A 98 17.55 -1.88 16.72
CA GLU A 98 17.94 -0.46 16.68
C GLU A 98 18.55 -0.05 15.33
N ALA A 99 19.29 -0.95 14.69
CA ALA A 99 19.94 -0.69 13.42
C ALA A 99 18.97 -0.62 12.24
N PHE A 100 18.03 -1.56 12.13
CA PHE A 100 17.23 -1.73 10.91
C PHE A 100 15.77 -1.29 11.06
N ILE A 101 15.11 -1.63 12.18
CA ILE A 101 13.69 -1.38 12.41
C ILE A 101 13.50 -1.06 13.89
N ARG A 102 13.57 0.22 14.27
CA ARG A 102 13.45 0.66 15.67
C ARG A 102 12.03 0.60 16.21
N ASP A 103 11.05 0.76 15.33
CA ASP A 103 9.63 0.66 15.57
C ASP A 103 8.91 0.31 14.27
N LEU A 104 7.69 -0.24 14.35
CA LEU A 104 6.90 -0.57 13.16
C LEU A 104 6.35 0.67 12.43
N GLY A 105 6.37 1.85 13.06
CA GLY A 105 5.94 3.09 12.42
C GLY A 105 6.84 3.49 11.25
N VAL A 106 8.11 3.11 11.26
CA VAL A 106 9.04 3.34 10.13
C VAL A 106 8.65 2.59 8.85
N LEU A 107 7.79 1.56 8.95
CA LEU A 107 7.22 0.84 7.80
C LEU A 107 5.96 1.52 7.24
N SER A 108 5.67 2.73 7.72
CA SER A 108 4.62 3.60 7.17
C SER A 108 5.19 4.94 6.69
N ASP A 109 6.52 5.02 6.65
CA ASP A 109 7.25 6.17 6.12
C ASP A 109 6.99 6.29 4.61
N SER A 110 7.35 7.44 4.04
CA SER A 110 7.29 7.57 2.58
C SER A 110 8.41 6.77 1.92
N TYR A 111 8.20 6.31 0.67
CA TYR A 111 9.24 5.61 -0.10
C TYR A 111 10.59 6.37 -0.18
N ALA A 112 10.55 7.71 -0.09
CA ALA A 112 11.76 8.54 -0.09
C ALA A 112 12.53 8.44 1.24
N GLU A 113 11.82 8.34 2.36
CA GLU A 113 12.38 8.11 3.68
C GLU A 113 12.91 6.68 3.80
N GLU A 114 12.18 5.68 3.28
CA GLU A 114 12.64 4.29 3.21
C GLU A 114 13.90 4.13 2.36
N ALA A 115 13.93 4.74 1.18
CA ALA A 115 15.11 4.77 0.31
C ALA A 115 16.31 5.43 1.00
N ALA A 116 16.09 6.51 1.76
CA ALA A 116 17.13 7.17 2.52
C ALA A 116 17.63 6.30 3.68
N ALA A 117 16.72 5.61 4.38
CA ALA A 117 17.03 4.69 5.47
C ALA A 117 17.81 3.48 4.97
N ALA A 118 17.46 2.91 3.83
CA ALA A 118 18.18 1.78 3.22
C ALA A 118 19.66 2.12 2.97
N LYS A 119 19.93 3.32 2.44
CA LYS A 119 21.31 3.81 2.24
C LYS A 119 22.07 3.95 3.56
N GLN A 120 21.40 4.35 4.64
CA GLN A 120 21.99 4.44 5.98
C GLN A 120 22.17 3.07 6.65
N ASN A 121 21.35 2.09 6.28
CA ASN A 121 21.37 0.73 6.83
C ASN A 121 22.36 -0.19 6.12
N ARG A 122 22.70 0.08 4.86
CA ARG A 122 23.69 -0.69 4.09
C ARG A 122 25.05 -0.88 4.80
N PRO A 123 25.70 0.14 5.39
CA PRO A 123 26.94 -0.09 6.15
C PRO A 123 26.72 -0.93 7.43
N LYS A 124 25.52 -0.87 8.02
CA LYS A 124 25.18 -1.64 9.24
C LYS A 124 25.08 -3.14 8.97
N LEU A 125 24.83 -3.57 7.73
CA LEU A 125 24.88 -4.99 7.34
C LEU A 125 26.26 -5.59 7.57
N ALA A 126 27.32 -4.85 7.24
CA ALA A 126 28.70 -5.28 7.45
C ALA A 126 29.08 -5.22 8.93
N GLU A 127 28.66 -4.16 9.64
CA GLU A 127 28.92 -3.99 11.07
C GLU A 127 28.29 -5.11 11.91
N LEU A 128 27.07 -5.54 11.57
CA LEU A 128 26.30 -6.53 12.32
C LEU A 128 26.29 -7.92 11.67
N GLU A 129 27.15 -8.19 10.70
CA GLU A 129 27.11 -9.42 9.92
C GLU A 129 27.17 -10.68 10.80
N ALA A 130 28.07 -10.70 11.79
CA ALA A 130 28.20 -11.84 12.70
C ALA A 130 26.92 -12.09 13.51
N ASP A 131 26.32 -11.04 14.05
CA ASP A 131 25.06 -11.11 14.82
C ASP A 131 23.91 -11.59 13.92
N LEU A 132 23.81 -11.04 12.69
CA LEU A 132 22.77 -11.37 11.72
C LEU A 132 22.88 -12.83 11.22
N ARG A 133 24.09 -13.34 10.99
CA ARG A 133 24.31 -14.73 10.55
C ARG A 133 24.08 -15.75 11.66
N ALA A 134 24.30 -15.37 12.92
CA ALA A 134 24.06 -16.26 14.06
C ALA A 134 22.57 -16.48 14.37
N ALA A 135 21.67 -15.71 13.74
CA ALA A 135 20.23 -15.77 13.96
C ALA A 135 19.52 -16.52 12.80
N PRO A 136 19.21 -17.82 12.95
CA PRO A 136 18.53 -18.59 11.91
C PRO A 136 17.05 -18.21 11.81
N THR A 137 16.50 -18.26 10.60
CA THR A 137 15.11 -17.94 10.29
C THR A 137 14.30 -19.20 9.96
N PRO A 138 12.94 -19.17 10.06
CA PRO A 138 12.10 -20.35 9.83
C PRO A 138 12.18 -20.95 8.42
N ASP A 139 12.59 -20.16 7.42
CA ASP A 139 12.79 -20.58 6.03
C ASP A 139 14.18 -21.21 5.77
N GLY A 140 14.93 -21.52 6.82
CA GLY A 140 16.25 -22.15 6.72
C GLY A 140 17.38 -21.19 6.31
N LYS A 141 17.11 -19.88 6.33
CA LYS A 141 18.08 -18.81 6.09
C LYS A 141 18.55 -18.21 7.41
N THR A 142 19.14 -17.03 7.36
CA THR A 142 19.54 -16.23 8.50
C THR A 142 18.91 -14.83 8.44
N LEU A 143 18.92 -14.11 9.57
CA LEU A 143 18.51 -12.71 9.58
C LEU A 143 19.38 -11.85 8.65
N TYR A 144 20.61 -12.26 8.34
CA TYR A 144 21.43 -11.59 7.34
C TYR A 144 20.75 -11.59 5.97
N ASP A 145 20.17 -12.71 5.56
CA ASP A 145 19.49 -12.83 4.26
C ASP A 145 18.25 -11.93 4.21
N TRP A 146 17.48 -11.88 5.30
CA TRP A 146 16.31 -11.00 5.40
C TRP A 146 16.70 -9.52 5.44
N ALA A 147 17.72 -9.14 6.23
CA ALA A 147 18.20 -7.77 6.34
C ALA A 147 18.86 -7.28 5.05
N SER A 148 19.61 -8.13 4.34
CA SER A 148 20.17 -7.81 3.04
C SER A 148 19.05 -7.56 2.03
N ALA A 149 18.08 -8.47 1.93
CA ALA A 149 16.94 -8.31 1.03
C ALA A 149 16.14 -7.04 1.36
N PHE A 150 15.92 -6.74 2.66
CA PHE A 150 15.27 -5.52 3.11
C PHE A 150 15.99 -4.28 2.58
N VAL A 151 17.31 -4.18 2.79
CA VAL A 151 18.11 -3.04 2.29
C VAL A 151 18.12 -3.00 0.76
N ASP A 152 18.24 -4.14 0.08
CA ASP A 152 18.24 -4.21 -1.39
C ASP A 152 16.91 -3.75 -1.98
N HIS A 153 15.78 -4.07 -1.34
CA HIS A 153 14.47 -3.57 -1.74
C HIS A 153 14.36 -2.05 -1.53
N GLY A 154 14.89 -1.52 -0.43
CA GLY A 154 14.95 -0.07 -0.21
C GLY A 154 15.87 0.66 -1.21
N ASP A 155 16.98 0.04 -1.61
CA ASP A 155 17.83 0.58 -2.68
C ASP A 155 17.14 0.49 -4.05
N LYS A 156 16.35 -0.56 -4.30
CA LYS A 156 15.50 -0.65 -5.49
C LYS A 156 14.44 0.45 -5.50
N LEU A 157 13.83 0.78 -4.36
CA LEU A 157 12.98 1.96 -4.23
C LEU A 157 13.75 3.23 -4.57
N ALA A 158 14.97 3.41 -4.05
CA ALA A 158 15.83 4.55 -4.36
C ALA A 158 16.17 4.67 -5.85
N GLN A 159 16.49 3.55 -6.51
CA GLN A 159 16.77 3.48 -7.94
C GLN A 159 15.52 3.81 -8.76
N LEU A 160 14.38 3.21 -8.45
CA LEU A 160 13.12 3.51 -9.11
C LEU A 160 12.72 4.98 -8.92
N LEU A 161 12.94 5.56 -7.75
CA LEU A 161 12.75 6.98 -7.47
C LEU A 161 13.75 7.87 -8.21
N SER A 162 15.01 7.44 -8.36
CA SER A 162 16.04 8.19 -9.10
C SER A 162 15.80 8.16 -10.61
N THR A 163 15.40 7.01 -11.17
CA THR A 163 14.91 6.89 -12.55
C THR A 163 13.68 7.78 -12.78
N ARG A 164 12.82 7.93 -11.78
CA ARG A 164 11.69 8.88 -11.79
C ARG A 164 12.10 10.35 -11.57
N GLY A 165 13.27 10.58 -10.97
CA GLY A 165 13.78 11.88 -10.51
C GLY A 165 14.34 12.79 -11.60
N GLN A 166 14.40 12.36 -12.86
CA GLN A 166 14.76 13.22 -14.01
C GLN A 166 13.62 14.15 -14.47
N ALA A 167 12.89 14.72 -13.50
CA ALA A 167 12.06 15.94 -13.57
C ALA A 167 10.53 15.88 -13.79
N THR A 168 9.85 14.73 -13.70
CA THR A 168 8.35 14.70 -13.70
C THR A 168 7.72 13.71 -12.71
N GLY A 169 8.46 12.70 -12.22
CA GLY A 169 7.87 11.56 -11.50
C GLY A 169 7.45 11.80 -10.04
N PHE A 170 8.08 12.74 -9.31
CA PHE A 170 7.76 12.96 -7.90
C PHE A 170 6.45 13.74 -7.71
N GLU A 171 6.28 14.84 -8.44
CA GLU A 171 5.02 15.59 -8.44
C GLU A 171 3.88 14.73 -8.99
N TYR A 172 4.16 13.96 -10.03
CA TYR A 172 3.25 12.96 -10.57
C TYR A 172 2.81 11.92 -9.54
N PHE A 173 3.75 11.34 -8.80
CA PHE A 173 3.45 10.36 -7.75
C PHE A 173 2.66 10.98 -6.59
N ARG A 174 3.03 12.19 -6.16
CA ARG A 174 2.26 12.93 -5.14
C ARG A 174 0.84 13.17 -5.63
N GLN A 175 0.66 13.58 -6.89
CA GLN A 175 -0.66 13.75 -7.49
C GLN A 175 -1.43 12.43 -7.57
N GLN A 176 -0.78 11.31 -7.93
CA GLN A 176 -1.40 9.97 -7.97
C GLN A 176 -1.91 9.54 -6.59
N THR A 177 -1.07 9.68 -5.56
CA THR A 177 -1.40 9.30 -4.19
C THR A 177 -2.53 10.17 -3.65
N VAL A 178 -2.45 11.49 -3.82
CA VAL A 178 -3.51 12.42 -3.40
C VAL A 178 -4.81 12.11 -4.14
N LEU A 179 -4.76 11.86 -5.44
CA LEU A 179 -5.94 11.60 -6.24
C LEU A 179 -6.60 10.27 -5.85
N ARG A 180 -5.81 9.23 -5.60
CA ARG A 180 -6.29 7.95 -5.07
C ARG A 180 -6.99 8.13 -3.73
N VAL A 181 -6.30 8.69 -2.73
CA VAL A 181 -6.82 8.82 -1.36
C VAL A 181 -8.08 9.68 -1.32
N THR A 182 -8.06 10.83 -2.02
CA THR A 182 -9.22 11.73 -2.05
C THR A 182 -10.42 11.10 -2.76
N THR A 183 -10.20 10.30 -3.80
CA THR A 183 -11.28 9.61 -4.52
C THR A 183 -11.87 8.47 -3.69
N ILE A 184 -11.04 7.65 -3.01
CA ILE A 184 -11.52 6.61 -2.09
C ILE A 184 -12.33 7.24 -0.95
N GLY A 185 -11.84 8.35 -0.37
CA GLY A 185 -12.56 9.06 0.68
C GLY A 185 -13.91 9.62 0.18
N LEU A 186 -13.97 10.08 -1.07
CA LEU A 186 -15.21 10.56 -1.69
C LEU A 186 -16.20 9.40 -1.93
N LEU A 187 -15.75 8.26 -2.44
CA LEU A 187 -16.56 7.05 -2.63
C LEU A 187 -17.11 6.54 -1.29
N GLY A 188 -16.32 6.56 -0.22
CA GLY A 188 -16.76 6.19 1.12
C GLY A 188 -17.88 7.10 1.64
N ARG A 189 -17.73 8.43 1.49
CA ARG A 189 -18.78 9.39 1.84
C ARG A 189 -20.04 9.23 0.98
N PHE A 190 -19.86 8.99 -0.31
CA PHE A 190 -20.97 8.73 -1.22
C PHE A 190 -21.77 7.50 -0.77
N ARG A 191 -21.10 6.38 -0.47
CA ARG A 191 -21.78 5.15 -0.02
C ARG A 191 -22.53 5.34 1.31
N ALA A 192 -21.96 6.11 2.24
CA ALA A 192 -22.64 6.45 3.49
C ALA A 192 -23.90 7.28 3.24
N ALA A 193 -23.79 8.37 2.48
CA ALA A 193 -24.93 9.24 2.16
C ALA A 193 -26.03 8.51 1.37
N LEU A 194 -25.66 7.58 0.46
CA LEU A 194 -26.62 6.75 -0.25
C LEU A 194 -27.41 5.86 0.71
N ARG A 195 -26.76 5.29 1.74
CA ARG A 195 -27.45 4.46 2.73
C ARG A 195 -28.43 5.27 3.55
N ASP A 196 -28.06 6.49 3.92
CA ASP A 196 -28.96 7.42 4.59
C ASP A 196 -30.17 7.76 3.69
N GLU A 197 -29.94 8.05 2.41
CA GLU A 197 -31.02 8.28 1.43
C GLU A 197 -31.95 7.07 1.30
N LEU A 198 -31.40 5.85 1.21
CA LEU A 198 -32.22 4.65 1.14
C LEU A 198 -33.09 4.49 2.39
N VAL A 199 -32.56 4.78 3.59
CA VAL A 199 -33.35 4.71 4.83
C VAL A 199 -34.56 5.66 4.77
N GLU A 200 -34.34 6.90 4.33
CA GLU A 200 -35.37 7.95 4.30
C GLU A 200 -36.35 7.83 3.11
N HIS A 201 -35.96 7.16 2.04
CA HIS A 201 -36.76 7.00 0.81
C HIS A 201 -37.08 5.53 0.52
N PRO A 202 -38.16 4.98 1.13
CA PRO A 202 -38.42 3.56 1.07
C PRO A 202 -38.94 3.03 -0.27
N ASP A 203 -39.33 3.94 -1.15
CA ASP A 203 -39.70 3.70 -2.54
C ASP A 203 -38.49 3.41 -3.45
N LEU A 204 -37.27 3.74 -3.02
CA LEU A 204 -36.06 3.42 -3.76
C LEU A 204 -35.70 1.91 -3.68
N PRO A 205 -35.18 1.31 -4.77
CA PRO A 205 -34.71 -0.07 -4.75
C PRO A 205 -33.60 -0.28 -3.72
N ARG A 206 -33.74 -1.33 -2.90
CA ARG A 206 -32.82 -1.60 -1.77
C ARG A 206 -31.47 -2.16 -2.19
N ASP A 207 -31.39 -2.64 -3.42
CA ASP A 207 -30.17 -3.13 -4.06
C ASP A 207 -29.32 -2.01 -4.68
N LEU A 208 -29.73 -0.73 -4.57
CA LEU A 208 -28.97 0.38 -5.18
C LEU A 208 -27.53 0.51 -4.67
N ASP A 209 -27.24 0.21 -3.40
CA ASP A 209 -25.86 0.19 -2.88
C ASP A 209 -25.01 -0.84 -3.65
N GLU A 210 -25.52 -2.06 -3.83
CA GLU A 210 -24.84 -3.12 -4.58
C GLU A 210 -24.75 -2.80 -6.08
N ARG A 211 -25.83 -2.27 -6.67
CA ARG A 211 -25.86 -1.87 -8.09
C ARG A 211 -24.87 -0.75 -8.39
N ILE A 212 -24.63 0.17 -7.47
CA ILE A 212 -23.69 1.29 -7.65
C ILE A 212 -22.25 0.87 -7.29
N PHE A 213 -22.04 0.15 -6.18
CA PHE A 213 -20.70 -0.13 -5.64
C PHE A 213 -20.15 -1.51 -5.96
N GLY A 214 -20.94 -2.41 -6.56
CA GLY A 214 -20.54 -3.80 -6.82
C GLY A 214 -19.22 -3.94 -7.56
N GLY A 215 -18.95 -3.10 -8.57
CA GLY A 215 -17.68 -3.13 -9.30
C GLY A 215 -16.47 -2.79 -8.42
N PHE A 216 -16.61 -1.86 -7.47
CA PHE A 216 -15.56 -1.53 -6.50
C PHE A 216 -15.39 -2.62 -5.45
N ASP A 217 -16.47 -3.32 -5.09
CA ASP A 217 -16.45 -4.42 -4.13
C ASP A 217 -15.74 -5.65 -4.74
N GLU A 218 -16.03 -5.98 -6.01
CA GLU A 218 -15.30 -7.03 -6.75
C GLU A 218 -13.80 -6.74 -6.86
N LEU A 219 -13.42 -5.50 -7.19
CA LEU A 219 -12.01 -5.11 -7.26
C LEU A 219 -11.33 -5.20 -5.88
N THR A 220 -12.05 -4.82 -4.82
CA THR A 220 -11.56 -4.93 -3.43
C THR A 220 -11.31 -6.38 -3.06
N GLN A 221 -12.22 -7.28 -3.43
CA GLN A 221 -12.12 -8.72 -3.18
C GLN A 221 -10.96 -9.34 -3.95
N LYS A 222 -10.84 -9.10 -5.26
CA LYS A 222 -9.74 -9.60 -6.09
C LYS A 222 -8.37 -9.22 -5.52
N ARG A 223 -8.24 -8.00 -4.98
CA ARG A 223 -7.01 -7.54 -4.31
C ARG A 223 -6.74 -8.27 -2.99
N ALA A 224 -7.78 -8.58 -2.22
CA ALA A 224 -7.62 -9.34 -0.99
C ALA A 224 -7.17 -10.78 -1.27
N GLU A 225 -7.80 -11.43 -2.25
CA GLU A 225 -7.44 -12.79 -2.70
C GLU A 225 -6.01 -12.85 -3.27
N ALA A 226 -5.62 -11.89 -4.10
CA ALA A 226 -4.25 -11.81 -4.62
C ALA A 226 -3.22 -11.68 -3.48
N LYS A 227 -3.52 -10.88 -2.45
CA LYS A 227 -2.66 -10.72 -1.28
C LYS A 227 -2.58 -11.99 -0.43
N GLU A 228 -3.67 -12.74 -0.32
CA GLU A 228 -3.68 -14.02 0.39
C GLU A 228 -2.90 -15.10 -0.37
N ASN A 229 -3.07 -15.18 -1.68
CA ASN A 229 -2.33 -16.12 -2.53
C ASN A 229 -0.83 -15.83 -2.55
N ALA A 230 -0.42 -14.56 -2.51
CA ALA A 230 0.99 -14.18 -2.41
C ALA A 230 1.65 -14.53 -1.06
N ARG A 231 0.85 -14.90 -0.05
CA ARG A 231 1.32 -15.30 1.29
C ARG A 231 1.39 -16.82 1.49
N LYS A 232 0.83 -17.60 0.57
CA LYS A 232 0.85 -19.07 0.56
C LYS A 232 2.04 -19.55 -0.26
#